data_AF-A0A542XJS1-F1
#
_entry.id   AF-A0A542XJS1-F1
#
_cell.length_a   1.000
_cell.length_b   1.000
_cell.length_c   1.000
_cell.angle_alpha   90.00
_cell.angle_beta   90.00
_cell.angle_gamma   90.00
#
_symmetry.space_group_name_H-M   'P 1'
#
loop_
_entity.id
_entity.type
_entity.pdbx_description
1 polymer ?
#
loop_
_entity_poly.entity_id
_entity_poly.type
_entity_poly.pdbx_seq_one_letter_code
_entity_poly.pdbx_strand_id
1 'polypeptide(L)'
;MLISRATRAATLAACAMSLLATSACGTDRSDEATATPIRLYGTDSTMLSSFPSELGTRAGLVDGMKGTTPLTPLPEDFKNRLRSIDSGLTDFVYAAEAYDAVLISALAAQLAGTTDPAAIAKQIVGVTNDGERCETAATCLELASDGQDIEYRSVSITRAGFTTAGEPSTASYATLHFDGEQINDSKTEFVGAGSESTASTEAPPPPKRQGAGASNRNDGSPLVLGGLLPKTGDLALSNPPLAAGAALAIEEINAAGGVLGDPVTWIDGDDGTNPAVAKATVASHVAAGVDVIIGAGASGVSRAVLPDVVEAGLVLFSPSNTDASLTDLDDEGHYFRTAPPDSLQGRALADVILRDGPEQVAIVARQDSYGEGLQNIVRSELERAGIGSDRLKLITYQPPEDAEAAPVDFTAGVHEITSFGADAVLIIGFSESAGLIRALADAGVPLHR
;
A
#
# COMPACT_ATOMS: atom_id res chain seq x y z
N MET A 1 -24.39 69.91 -26.22
CA MET A 1 -25.13 68.94 -25.39
C MET A 1 -24.19 68.44 -24.30
N LEU A 2 -24.35 68.97 -23.09
CA LEU A 2 -23.82 68.41 -21.83
C LEU A 2 -24.61 67.11 -21.52
N ILE A 3 -24.20 66.13 -20.70
CA ILE A 3 -23.77 66.12 -19.28
C ILE A 3 -23.12 64.72 -19.07
N SER A 4 -21.85 64.56 -18.67
CA SER A 4 -21.19 64.72 -17.36
C SER A 4 -21.43 63.59 -16.34
N ARG A 5 -20.29 63.15 -15.79
CA ARG A 5 -20.07 62.13 -14.76
C ARG A 5 -20.36 62.63 -13.33
N ALA A 6 -20.65 61.64 -12.48
CA ALA A 6 -20.14 61.43 -11.11
C ALA A 6 -20.70 62.17 -9.87
N THR A 7 -21.16 61.31 -8.95
CA THR A 7 -20.95 61.23 -7.48
C THR A 7 -21.62 62.18 -6.46
N ARG A 8 -22.16 61.48 -5.45
CA ARG A 8 -22.25 61.74 -3.99
C ARG A 8 -23.15 62.87 -3.49
N ALA A 9 -24.17 62.49 -2.70
CA ALA A 9 -24.37 62.96 -1.33
C ALA A 9 -25.48 62.17 -0.62
N ALA A 10 -25.27 61.90 0.66
CA ALA A 10 -26.16 61.19 1.57
C ALA A 10 -27.36 62.03 2.02
N THR A 11 -28.43 61.38 2.47
CA THR A 11 -29.43 61.99 3.36
C THR A 11 -30.02 60.92 4.28
N LEU A 12 -29.83 61.12 5.59
CA LEU A 12 -30.54 60.44 6.68
C LEU A 12 -31.91 61.10 6.90
N ALA A 13 -32.96 60.31 7.16
CA ALA A 13 -33.74 60.35 8.42
C ALA A 13 -35.12 59.65 8.35
N ALA A 14 -35.34 58.82 9.37
CA ALA A 14 -36.58 58.61 10.16
C ALA A 14 -37.74 57.73 9.65
N CYS A 15 -37.82 56.55 10.29
CA CYS A 15 -38.96 55.96 11.02
C CYS A 15 -40.34 55.81 10.36
N ALA A 16 -40.78 54.56 10.19
CA ALA A 16 -42.04 54.05 10.77
C ALA A 16 -42.02 52.51 10.81
N MET A 17 -42.09 51.95 12.02
CA MET A 17 -42.36 50.54 12.26
C MET A 17 -43.81 50.21 11.89
N SER A 18 -44.03 49.05 11.31
CA SER A 18 -45.32 48.35 11.38
C SER A 18 -45.05 46.86 11.42
N LEU A 19 -45.03 46.32 12.64
CA LEU A 19 -45.13 44.89 12.91
C LEU A 19 -46.54 44.43 12.51
N LEU A 20 -46.62 43.47 11.60
CA LEU A 20 -47.80 42.65 11.41
C LEU A 20 -47.42 41.22 11.82
N ALA A 21 -47.72 40.90 13.08
CA ALA A 21 -47.82 39.53 13.53
C ALA A 21 -49.10 38.92 12.91
N THR A 22 -48.93 37.94 12.02
CA THR A 22 -50.01 37.01 11.68
C THR A 22 -49.59 35.63 12.13
N SER A 23 -50.23 35.18 13.20
CA SER A 23 -50.26 33.79 13.63
C SER A 23 -51.09 32.99 12.64
N ALA A 24 -50.46 32.07 11.92
CA ALA A 24 -51.17 31.03 11.18
C ALA A 24 -50.47 29.70 11.44
N CYS A 25 -51.19 28.79 12.09
CA CYS A 25 -50.80 27.42 12.32
C CYS A 25 -50.54 26.72 10.97
N GLY A 26 -49.26 26.51 10.65
CA GLY A 26 -48.82 25.53 9.67
C GLY A 26 -48.06 24.46 10.44
N THR A 27 -48.53 23.23 10.38
CA THR A 27 -47.93 22.04 10.99
C THR A 27 -46.42 22.01 10.83
N ASP A 28 -45.70 21.80 11.94
CA ASP A 28 -44.29 21.49 11.97
C ASP A 28 -43.98 20.31 11.03
N ARG A 29 -43.67 20.59 9.76
CA ARG A 29 -42.64 19.82 9.09
C ARG A 29 -41.37 20.30 9.76
N SER A 30 -40.85 19.50 10.67
CA SER A 30 -39.40 19.47 10.86
C SER A 30 -38.81 19.50 9.46
N ASP A 31 -38.03 20.53 9.14
CA ASP A 31 -37.07 20.44 8.07
C ASP A 31 -36.28 19.17 8.37
N GLU A 32 -36.62 18.12 7.65
CA GLU A 32 -35.87 16.88 7.61
C GLU A 32 -34.56 17.32 7.01
N ALA A 33 -33.62 17.72 7.87
CA ALA A 33 -32.28 18.09 7.50
C ALA A 33 -31.79 16.94 6.64
N THR A 34 -31.73 17.16 5.33
CA THR A 34 -31.28 16.14 4.39
C THR A 34 -29.88 15.77 4.84
N ALA A 35 -29.73 14.60 5.44
CA ALA A 35 -28.46 14.16 6.01
C ALA A 35 -27.40 14.30 4.91
N THR A 36 -26.32 15.03 5.22
CA THR A 36 -25.21 15.22 4.30
C THR A 36 -24.69 13.84 3.91
N PRO A 37 -24.66 13.50 2.60
CA PRO A 37 -24.14 12.20 2.19
C PRO A 37 -22.69 12.01 2.64
N ILE A 38 -22.40 10.85 3.25
CA ILE A 38 -21.05 10.52 3.68
C ILE A 38 -20.18 10.23 2.47
N ARG A 39 -19.01 10.85 2.42
CA ARG A 39 -17.95 10.50 1.46
C ARG A 39 -17.08 9.39 2.02
N LEU A 40 -16.87 8.36 1.22
CA LEU A 40 -16.04 7.22 1.58
C LEU A 40 -14.61 7.39 1.07
N TYR A 41 -13.66 7.09 1.93
CA TYR A 41 -12.24 7.04 1.60
C TYR A 41 -11.65 5.68 1.95
N GLY A 42 -10.71 5.20 1.14
CA GLY A 42 -10.05 3.92 1.30
C GLY A 42 -8.53 3.98 1.21
N THR A 43 -7.94 2.81 1.39
CA THR A 43 -6.50 2.54 1.31
C THR A 43 -6.26 1.54 0.18
N ASP A 44 -5.01 1.19 -0.07
CA ASP A 44 -4.57 0.26 -1.11
C ASP A 44 -5.34 -1.07 -1.11
N SER A 45 -5.69 -1.58 0.06
CA SER A 45 -6.43 -2.85 0.20
C SER A 45 -7.93 -2.74 -0.05
N THR A 46 -8.49 -1.52 -0.13
CA THR A 46 -9.91 -1.26 -0.45
C THR A 46 -10.11 -0.49 -1.76
N MET A 47 -9.03 0.06 -2.33
CA MET A 47 -9.01 0.71 -3.63
C MET A 47 -8.51 -0.24 -4.73
N LEU A 48 -9.19 -1.38 -4.86
CA LEU A 48 -8.93 -2.42 -5.86
C LEU A 48 -10.16 -2.61 -6.75
N SER A 49 -9.96 -2.89 -8.04
CA SER A 49 -11.05 -3.17 -8.98
C SER A 49 -11.82 -4.43 -8.60
N SER A 50 -11.20 -5.34 -7.85
CA SER A 50 -11.83 -6.52 -7.25
C SER A 50 -12.63 -6.23 -5.98
N PHE A 51 -12.33 -5.16 -5.22
CA PHE A 51 -12.98 -4.87 -3.94
C PHE A 51 -14.54 -4.79 -4.00
N PRO A 52 -15.17 -4.24 -5.06
CA PRO A 52 -16.63 -4.24 -5.17
C PRO A 52 -17.28 -5.64 -5.11
N SER A 53 -16.56 -6.72 -5.45
CA SER A 53 -17.11 -8.08 -5.34
C SER A 53 -17.42 -8.47 -3.90
N GLU A 54 -16.70 -7.91 -2.93
CA GLU A 54 -16.95 -8.14 -1.50
C GLU A 54 -18.32 -7.61 -1.06
N LEU A 55 -18.91 -6.67 -1.80
CA LEU A 55 -20.24 -6.12 -1.55
C LEU A 55 -21.36 -6.90 -2.27
N GLY A 56 -21.01 -7.89 -3.10
CA GLY A 56 -21.95 -8.75 -3.80
C GLY A 56 -22.97 -7.97 -4.64
N THR A 57 -24.26 -8.20 -4.39
CA THR A 57 -25.35 -7.50 -5.11
C THR A 57 -25.42 -6.00 -4.85
N ARG A 58 -24.59 -5.48 -3.94
CA ARG A 58 -24.50 -4.06 -3.58
C ARG A 58 -23.14 -3.44 -3.96
N ALA A 59 -22.46 -4.00 -4.96
CA ALA A 59 -21.18 -3.50 -5.47
C ALA A 59 -21.18 -1.99 -5.72
N GLY A 60 -22.24 -1.43 -6.30
CA GLY A 60 -22.39 0.02 -6.49
C GLY A 60 -22.41 0.91 -5.23
N LEU A 61 -22.25 0.37 -4.01
CA LEU A 61 -22.03 1.19 -2.80
C LEU A 61 -20.64 1.83 -2.75
N VAL A 62 -19.67 1.37 -3.56
CA VAL A 62 -18.36 2.04 -3.69
C VAL A 62 -18.40 3.26 -4.62
N ASP A 63 -19.50 3.50 -5.32
CA ASP A 63 -19.61 4.64 -6.25
C ASP A 63 -19.25 5.95 -5.54
N GLY A 64 -18.34 6.73 -6.11
CA GLY A 64 -17.84 7.98 -5.54
C GLY A 64 -16.75 7.82 -4.46
N MET A 65 -16.43 6.59 -4.02
CA MET A 65 -15.35 6.31 -3.06
C MET A 65 -14.00 6.68 -3.65
N LYS A 66 -13.16 7.33 -2.83
CA LYS A 66 -11.80 7.77 -3.20
C LYS A 66 -10.78 7.10 -2.31
N GLY A 67 -9.51 7.17 -2.65
CA GLY A 67 -8.47 6.69 -1.74
C GLY A 67 -7.10 6.75 -2.36
N THR A 68 -6.14 6.11 -1.69
CA THR A 68 -4.76 6.05 -2.15
C THR A 68 -4.23 4.65 -2.16
N THR A 69 -3.34 4.35 -3.10
CA THR A 69 -2.56 3.11 -3.13
C THR A 69 -1.10 3.42 -3.48
N PRO A 70 -0.08 2.74 -2.90
CA PRO A 70 1.27 2.75 -3.43
C PRO A 70 1.25 2.26 -4.88
N LEU A 71 1.52 3.17 -5.81
CA LEU A 71 1.54 2.86 -7.22
C LEU A 71 2.31 3.94 -7.98
N THR A 72 3.35 3.50 -8.66
CA THR A 72 3.98 4.22 -9.75
C THR A 72 3.16 4.07 -11.03
N PRO A 73 3.14 5.05 -11.95
CA PRO A 73 2.55 4.86 -13.27
C PRO A 73 3.20 3.65 -13.98
N LEU A 74 2.47 2.55 -14.07
CA LEU A 74 2.99 1.32 -14.67
C LEU A 74 3.00 1.43 -16.20
N PRO A 75 4.14 1.16 -16.87
CA PRO A 75 4.19 1.06 -18.32
C PRO A 75 3.25 -0.04 -18.84
N GLU A 76 2.60 0.21 -19.99
CA GLU A 76 1.69 -0.78 -20.59
C GLU A 76 2.40 -2.07 -21.01
N ASP A 77 3.68 -2.01 -21.40
CA ASP A 77 4.47 -3.22 -21.67
C ASP A 77 4.65 -4.08 -20.41
N PHE A 78 4.87 -3.46 -19.24
CA PHE A 78 4.96 -4.17 -17.96
C PHE A 78 3.62 -4.82 -17.59
N LYS A 79 2.51 -4.07 -17.72
CA LYS A 79 1.17 -4.66 -17.50
C LYS A 79 0.89 -5.81 -18.46
N ASN A 80 1.32 -5.73 -19.71
CA ASN A 80 1.15 -6.81 -20.68
C ASN A 80 1.99 -8.05 -20.35
N ARG A 81 3.22 -7.86 -19.84
CA ARG A 81 4.06 -8.95 -19.33
C ARG A 81 3.46 -9.62 -18.10
N LEU A 82 2.89 -8.85 -17.17
CA LEU A 82 2.12 -9.42 -16.06
C LEU A 82 0.92 -10.22 -16.56
N ARG A 83 0.20 -9.74 -17.56
CA ARG A 83 -0.93 -10.47 -18.17
C ARG A 83 -0.52 -11.71 -18.97
N SER A 84 0.74 -11.84 -19.39
CA SER A 84 1.23 -13.11 -19.94
C SER A 84 1.45 -14.18 -18.86
N ILE A 85 1.67 -13.76 -17.61
CA ILE A 85 1.66 -14.67 -16.44
C ILE A 85 0.23 -15.02 -16.04
N ASP A 86 -0.62 -13.99 -15.87
CA ASP A 86 -2.03 -14.16 -15.54
C ASP A 86 -2.92 -13.28 -16.43
N SER A 87 -3.52 -13.91 -17.44
CA SER A 87 -4.42 -13.22 -18.39
C SER A 87 -5.70 -12.65 -17.75
N GLY A 88 -6.05 -13.09 -16.53
CA GLY A 88 -7.20 -12.61 -15.77
C GLY A 88 -6.90 -11.37 -14.93
N LEU A 89 -5.65 -10.87 -14.93
CA LEU A 89 -5.23 -9.79 -14.05
C LEU A 89 -5.89 -8.44 -14.41
N THR A 90 -6.71 -7.94 -13.48
CA THR A 90 -7.40 -6.65 -13.56
C THR A 90 -6.73 -5.56 -12.75
N ASP A 91 -6.08 -5.94 -11.65
CA ASP A 91 -5.42 -5.04 -10.71
C ASP A 91 -3.91 -5.25 -10.73
N PHE A 92 -3.15 -4.22 -10.35
CA PHE A 92 -1.70 -4.24 -10.42
C PHE A 92 -1.02 -3.77 -9.12
N VAL A 93 -1.79 -3.67 -8.03
CA VAL A 93 -1.27 -3.27 -6.72
C VAL A 93 -0.11 -4.18 -6.31
N TYR A 94 1.00 -3.59 -5.87
CA TYR A 94 2.21 -4.30 -5.44
C TYR A 94 2.87 -5.25 -6.47
N ALA A 95 2.41 -5.31 -7.72
CA ALA A 95 3.00 -6.19 -8.73
C ALA A 95 4.44 -5.78 -9.08
N ALA A 96 4.69 -4.47 -9.18
CA ALA A 96 6.01 -3.92 -9.43
C ALA A 96 6.94 -4.15 -8.23
N GLU A 97 6.41 -3.98 -7.02
CA GLU A 97 7.10 -4.17 -5.76
C GLU A 97 7.50 -5.64 -5.54
N ALA A 98 6.62 -6.60 -5.89
CA ALA A 98 6.94 -8.02 -5.86
C ALA A 98 7.98 -8.42 -6.92
N TYR A 99 7.86 -7.87 -8.14
CA TYR A 99 8.85 -8.06 -9.18
C TYR A 99 10.23 -7.54 -8.73
N ASP A 100 10.28 -6.33 -8.18
CA ASP A 100 11.52 -5.69 -7.73
C ASP A 100 12.13 -6.40 -6.50
N ALA A 101 11.32 -6.90 -5.56
CA ALA A 101 11.83 -7.65 -4.40
C ALA A 101 12.54 -8.94 -4.84
N VAL A 102 11.97 -9.66 -5.80
CA VAL A 102 12.58 -10.87 -6.38
C VAL A 102 13.86 -10.53 -7.13
N LEU A 103 13.83 -9.51 -8.01
CA LEU A 103 14.98 -9.17 -8.83
C LEU A 103 16.13 -8.61 -7.99
N ILE A 104 15.86 -7.78 -6.99
CA ILE A 104 16.89 -7.30 -6.05
C ILE A 104 17.51 -8.47 -5.27
N SER A 105 16.71 -9.44 -4.82
CA SER A 105 17.22 -10.62 -4.11
C SER A 105 18.20 -11.42 -4.99
N ALA A 106 17.85 -11.61 -6.27
CA ALA A 106 18.69 -12.27 -7.26
C ALA A 106 19.99 -11.50 -7.55
N LEU A 107 19.90 -10.18 -7.74
CA LEU A 107 21.06 -9.31 -7.98
C LEU A 107 21.98 -9.24 -6.76
N ALA A 108 21.42 -9.17 -5.56
CA ALA A 108 22.18 -9.20 -4.31
C ALA A 108 22.98 -10.52 -4.17
N ALA A 109 22.37 -11.66 -4.47
CA ALA A 109 23.06 -12.95 -4.51
C ALA A 109 24.15 -13.01 -5.59
N GLN A 110 23.88 -12.45 -6.78
CA GLN A 110 24.86 -12.35 -7.86
C GLN A 110 26.08 -11.50 -7.42
N LEU A 111 25.88 -10.30 -6.86
CA LEU A 111 26.96 -9.44 -6.38
C LEU A 111 27.73 -10.07 -5.20
N ALA A 112 27.02 -10.71 -4.27
CA ALA A 112 27.63 -11.43 -3.14
C ALA A 112 28.47 -12.63 -3.60
N GLY A 113 28.17 -13.17 -4.78
CA GLY A 113 28.79 -14.38 -5.32
C GLY A 113 28.49 -15.63 -4.51
N THR A 114 27.34 -15.67 -3.83
CA THR A 114 26.88 -16.77 -2.96
C THR A 114 25.37 -16.65 -2.75
N THR A 115 24.70 -17.74 -2.40
CA THR A 115 23.29 -17.71 -1.96
C THR A 115 23.14 -17.60 -0.43
N ASP A 116 24.25 -17.49 0.31
CA ASP A 116 24.24 -17.29 1.76
C ASP A 116 23.40 -16.05 2.15
N PRO A 117 22.29 -16.20 2.90
CA PRO A 117 21.36 -15.09 3.13
C PRO A 117 22.00 -13.88 3.83
N ALA A 118 22.92 -14.10 4.76
CA ALA A 118 23.62 -13.02 5.46
C ALA A 118 24.54 -12.21 4.52
N ALA A 119 25.08 -12.84 3.49
CA ALA A 119 25.83 -12.15 2.44
C ALA A 119 24.90 -11.44 1.45
N ILE A 120 23.76 -12.04 1.10
CA ILE A 120 22.71 -11.41 0.27
C ILE A 120 22.21 -10.13 0.94
N ALA A 121 21.83 -10.21 2.22
CA ALA A 121 21.28 -9.09 2.98
C ALA A 121 22.16 -7.83 2.92
N LYS A 122 23.48 -8.01 3.05
CA LYS A 122 24.46 -6.91 3.00
C LYS A 122 24.57 -6.23 1.63
N GLN A 123 24.08 -6.87 0.56
CA GLN A 123 24.08 -6.31 -0.79
C GLN A 123 22.76 -5.60 -1.14
N ILE A 124 21.64 -5.94 -0.49
CA ILE A 124 20.29 -5.49 -0.91
C ILE A 124 20.19 -3.96 -1.03
N VAL A 125 20.67 -3.21 -0.03
CA VAL A 125 20.65 -1.73 -0.09
C VAL A 125 21.53 -1.22 -1.24
N GLY A 126 22.71 -1.80 -1.44
CA GLY A 126 23.65 -1.43 -2.49
C GLY A 126 23.16 -1.71 -3.90
N VAL A 127 22.35 -2.76 -4.12
CA VAL A 127 21.77 -3.07 -5.45
C VAL A 127 21.03 -1.87 -6.06
N THR A 128 20.45 -1.02 -5.21
CA THR A 128 19.64 0.12 -5.64
C THR A 128 20.36 1.46 -5.47
N ASN A 129 21.61 1.51 -5.02
CA ASN A 129 22.29 2.77 -4.72
C ASN A 129 23.70 2.76 -5.30
N ASP A 130 24.15 3.91 -5.82
CA ASP A 130 25.55 4.15 -6.20
C ASP A 130 26.20 3.04 -7.06
N GLY A 131 26.00 3.06 -8.37
CA GLY A 131 26.61 2.09 -9.29
C GLY A 131 26.33 2.39 -10.76
N GLU A 132 26.65 1.45 -11.64
CA GLU A 132 26.26 1.53 -13.05
C GLU A 132 24.76 1.24 -13.19
N ARG A 133 24.02 2.22 -13.73
CA ARG A 133 22.57 2.10 -13.88
C ARG A 133 22.18 0.99 -14.84
N CYS A 134 21.25 0.16 -14.41
CA CYS A 134 20.70 -0.93 -15.21
C CYS A 134 19.20 -1.11 -14.90
N GLU A 135 18.43 -1.59 -15.87
CA GLU A 135 16.95 -1.60 -15.76
C GLU A 135 16.29 -2.94 -16.08
N THR A 136 17.00 -3.86 -16.74
CA THR A 136 16.46 -5.17 -17.11
C THR A 136 17.22 -6.28 -16.38
N ALA A 137 16.54 -7.39 -16.08
CA ALA A 137 17.16 -8.55 -15.43
C ALA A 137 18.44 -8.98 -16.15
N ALA A 138 18.40 -9.10 -17.48
CA ALA A 138 19.55 -9.52 -18.28
C ALA A 138 20.75 -8.57 -18.16
N THR A 139 20.55 -7.26 -18.35
CA THR A 139 21.64 -6.28 -18.26
C THR A 139 22.19 -6.18 -16.84
N CYS A 140 21.32 -6.17 -15.83
CA CYS A 140 21.74 -6.07 -14.44
C CYS A 140 22.52 -7.30 -13.97
N LEU A 141 22.06 -8.50 -14.34
CA LEU A 141 22.77 -9.74 -14.02
C LEU A 141 24.13 -9.82 -14.73
N GLU A 142 24.22 -9.36 -15.97
CA GLU A 142 25.49 -9.29 -16.71
C GLU A 142 26.50 -8.38 -16.00
N LEU A 143 26.12 -7.14 -15.68
CA LEU A 143 26.99 -6.18 -14.98
C LEU A 143 27.40 -6.70 -13.59
N ALA A 144 26.44 -7.23 -12.82
CA ALA A 144 26.73 -7.85 -11.53
C ALA A 144 27.69 -9.04 -11.67
N SER A 145 27.54 -9.83 -12.73
CA SER A 145 28.41 -10.99 -12.99
C SER A 145 29.87 -10.61 -13.29
N ASP A 146 30.05 -9.46 -13.92
CA ASP A 146 31.35 -8.87 -14.20
C ASP A 146 32.02 -8.24 -12.96
N GLY A 147 31.33 -8.24 -11.82
CA GLY A 147 31.79 -7.67 -10.57
C GLY A 147 31.73 -6.14 -10.57
N GLN A 148 30.74 -5.56 -11.24
CA GLN A 148 30.47 -4.13 -11.22
C GLN A 148 29.41 -3.81 -10.19
N ASP A 149 29.58 -2.72 -9.44
CA ASP A 149 28.51 -2.14 -8.64
C ASP A 149 27.40 -1.65 -9.57
N ILE A 150 26.14 -1.91 -9.22
CA ILE A 150 24.99 -1.57 -10.05
C ILE A 150 24.05 -0.62 -9.32
N GLU A 151 23.38 0.23 -10.09
CA GLU A 151 22.26 1.04 -9.63
C GLU A 151 20.98 0.54 -10.32
N TYR A 152 20.40 -0.53 -9.78
CA TYR A 152 19.16 -1.09 -10.28
C TYR A 152 18.01 -0.08 -10.16
N ARG A 153 17.37 0.22 -11.30
CA ARG A 153 16.17 1.06 -11.39
C ARG A 153 15.14 0.31 -12.21
N SER A 154 13.92 0.23 -11.72
CA SER A 154 12.86 -0.53 -12.39
C SER A 154 11.53 0.17 -12.16
N VAL A 155 10.45 -0.60 -12.10
CA VAL A 155 9.09 -0.13 -12.17
C VAL A 155 8.69 0.57 -10.87
N SER A 156 8.91 -0.02 -9.68
CA SER A 156 8.59 0.65 -8.41
C SER A 156 9.73 1.53 -7.90
N ILE A 157 10.98 1.17 -8.19
CA ILE A 157 12.18 1.93 -7.78
C ILE A 157 12.68 2.80 -8.94
N THR A 158 12.02 3.94 -9.15
CA THR A 158 12.27 4.81 -10.32
C THR A 158 13.13 6.04 -10.03
N ARG A 159 12.96 6.66 -8.86
CA ARG A 159 13.52 7.99 -8.55
C ARG A 159 14.80 7.92 -7.72
N ALA A 160 14.80 7.11 -6.67
CA ALA A 160 15.97 6.87 -5.81
C ALA A 160 15.90 5.46 -5.22
N GLY A 161 17.04 4.99 -4.71
CA GLY A 161 17.18 3.67 -4.12
C GLY A 161 16.69 3.58 -2.68
N PHE A 162 17.16 2.54 -2.00
CA PHE A 162 16.78 2.26 -0.63
C PHE A 162 17.47 3.18 0.38
N THR A 163 16.78 3.45 1.48
CA THR A 163 17.38 3.99 2.70
C THR A 163 18.29 2.95 3.35
N THR A 164 19.07 3.36 4.36
CA THR A 164 19.87 2.42 5.18
C THR A 164 19.01 1.34 5.85
N ALA A 165 17.73 1.64 6.13
CA ALA A 165 16.79 0.70 6.76
C ALA A 165 16.22 -0.35 5.79
N GLY A 166 16.63 -0.36 4.51
CA GLY A 166 16.20 -1.41 3.58
C GLY A 166 14.82 -1.21 2.95
N GLU A 167 14.40 0.05 2.78
CA GLU A 167 13.10 0.42 2.19
C GLU A 167 13.23 1.60 1.21
N PRO A 168 12.26 1.87 0.32
CA PRO A 168 12.37 2.94 -0.66
C PRO A 168 12.48 4.33 -0.02
N SER A 169 13.46 5.13 -0.45
CA SER A 169 13.62 6.53 -0.02
C SER A 169 12.57 7.48 -0.61
N THR A 170 11.97 7.06 -1.73
CA THR A 170 10.93 7.80 -2.45
C THR A 170 9.82 6.86 -2.84
N ALA A 171 8.62 7.40 -2.99
CA ALA A 171 7.43 6.65 -3.35
C ALA A 171 6.56 7.43 -4.35
N SER A 172 5.64 6.73 -4.99
CA SER A 172 4.53 7.30 -5.75
C SER A 172 3.23 6.70 -5.22
N TYR A 173 2.24 7.55 -4.99
CA TYR A 173 0.90 7.13 -4.60
C TYR A 173 -0.09 7.53 -5.67
N ALA A 174 -0.91 6.59 -6.12
CA ALA A 174 -2.06 6.90 -6.95
C ALA A 174 -3.24 7.31 -6.05
N THR A 175 -3.85 8.45 -6.34
CA THR A 175 -5.19 8.80 -5.86
C THR A 175 -6.20 8.18 -6.82
N LEU A 176 -7.03 7.29 -6.28
CA LEU A 176 -7.99 6.50 -7.05
C LEU A 176 -9.43 6.94 -6.76
N HIS A 177 -10.30 6.74 -7.74
CA HIS A 177 -11.72 7.10 -7.69
C HIS A 177 -12.54 5.97 -8.28
N PHE A 178 -13.53 5.48 -7.53
CA PHE A 178 -14.58 4.64 -8.10
C PHE A 178 -15.62 5.49 -8.81
N ASP A 179 -15.91 5.14 -10.07
CA ASP A 179 -17.07 5.61 -10.83
C ASP A 179 -17.96 4.40 -11.12
N GLY A 180 -19.09 4.32 -10.43
CA GLY A 180 -19.89 3.10 -10.33
C GLY A 180 -19.11 2.02 -9.57
N GLU A 181 -18.87 0.89 -10.24
CA GLU A 181 -18.18 -0.28 -9.66
C GLU A 181 -16.74 -0.41 -10.16
N GLN A 182 -16.20 0.61 -10.83
CA GLN A 182 -14.90 0.53 -11.50
C GLN A 182 -14.01 1.69 -11.07
N ILE A 183 -12.72 1.42 -10.92
CA ILE A 183 -11.73 2.49 -10.76
C ILE A 183 -11.61 3.24 -12.08
N ASN A 184 -11.72 4.57 -12.02
CA ASN A 184 -11.58 5.42 -13.18
C ASN A 184 -10.11 5.86 -13.36
N ASP A 185 -9.40 5.17 -14.24
CA ASP A 185 -8.02 5.49 -14.61
C ASP A 185 -7.83 6.95 -15.09
N SER A 186 -8.84 7.53 -15.76
CA SER A 186 -8.77 8.92 -16.24
C SER A 186 -8.84 9.96 -15.12
N LYS A 187 -9.29 9.58 -13.93
CA LYS A 187 -9.29 10.40 -12.70
C LYS A 187 -8.11 10.07 -11.79
N THR A 188 -7.25 9.11 -12.16
CA THR A 188 -6.11 8.73 -11.34
C THR A 188 -5.04 9.81 -11.39
N GLU A 189 -4.65 10.29 -10.23
CA GLU A 189 -3.55 11.24 -10.07
C GLU A 189 -2.40 10.59 -9.32
N PHE A 190 -1.15 10.89 -9.71
CA PHE A 190 0.04 10.35 -9.04
C PHE A 190 0.73 11.44 -8.22
N VAL A 191 1.00 11.14 -6.96
CA VAL A 191 1.67 12.03 -6.02
C VAL A 191 2.97 11.38 -5.57
N GLY A 192 4.10 12.06 -5.83
CA GLY A 192 5.39 11.65 -5.31
C GLY A 192 5.54 11.97 -3.82
N ALA A 193 6.16 11.05 -3.08
CA ALA A 193 6.51 11.22 -1.67
C ALA A 193 7.97 10.81 -1.42
N GLY A 194 8.47 11.09 -0.23
CA GLY A 194 9.85 10.82 0.19
C GLY A 194 10.86 11.80 -0.40
N SER A 195 12.15 11.53 -0.19
CA SER A 195 13.26 12.38 -0.61
C SER A 195 14.42 11.55 -1.13
N GLU A 196 14.98 11.94 -2.27
CA GLU A 196 16.17 11.29 -2.83
C GLU A 196 17.38 11.45 -1.88
N SER A 197 17.39 12.51 -1.06
CA SER A 197 18.44 12.74 -0.07
C SER A 197 18.43 11.76 1.11
N THR A 198 17.40 10.93 1.26
CA THR A 198 17.34 9.90 2.31
C THR A 198 17.74 8.52 1.79
N ALA A 199 18.07 8.39 0.50
CA ALA A 199 18.71 7.20 -0.01
C ALA A 199 20.06 6.96 0.69
N SER A 200 20.40 5.68 0.89
CA SER A 200 21.67 5.31 1.50
C SER A 200 22.84 5.74 0.62
N THR A 201 23.92 6.18 1.26
CA THR A 201 25.23 6.43 0.63
C THR A 201 26.30 5.50 1.22
N GLU A 202 25.86 4.49 1.98
CA GLU A 202 26.75 3.49 2.55
C GLU A 202 27.20 2.52 1.46
N ALA A 203 28.51 2.37 1.30
CA ALA A 203 29.06 1.48 0.29
C ALA A 203 28.77 0.01 0.66
N PRO A 204 28.20 -0.78 -0.27
CA PRO A 204 28.02 -2.21 -0.06
C PRO A 204 29.37 -2.95 -0.01
N PRO A 205 29.39 -4.22 0.44
CA PRO A 205 30.57 -5.06 0.30
C PRO A 205 30.99 -5.16 -1.17
N PRO A 206 32.31 -5.18 -1.48
CA PRO A 206 32.78 -5.24 -2.86
C PRO A 206 32.17 -6.43 -3.62
N PRO A 207 31.70 -6.24 -4.86
CA PRO A 207 31.08 -7.29 -5.65
C PRO A 207 32.12 -8.35 -6.02
N LYS A 208 31.69 -9.61 -6.04
CA LYS A 208 32.55 -10.72 -6.46
C LYS A 208 32.34 -10.98 -7.94
N ARG A 209 33.38 -10.81 -8.74
CA ARG A 209 33.37 -11.21 -10.15
C ARG A 209 33.23 -12.73 -10.29
N GLN A 210 32.28 -13.19 -11.08
CA GLN A 210 32.13 -14.61 -11.40
C GLN A 210 33.03 -14.99 -12.60
N GLY A 211 33.71 -16.12 -12.49
CA GLY A 211 34.34 -16.77 -13.65
C GLY A 211 33.28 -17.48 -14.49
N ALA A 212 33.45 -17.51 -15.81
CA ALA A 212 32.53 -18.21 -16.70
C ALA A 212 32.34 -19.69 -16.24
N GLY A 213 31.13 -20.03 -15.77
CA GLY A 213 30.73 -21.40 -15.39
C GLY A 213 30.99 -21.83 -13.94
N ALA A 214 31.13 -20.92 -12.96
CA ALA A 214 31.31 -21.28 -11.54
C ALA A 214 30.03 -21.08 -10.71
N SER A 215 29.38 -22.17 -10.29
CA SER A 215 28.32 -22.18 -9.26
C SER A 215 28.94 -21.98 -7.88
N ASN A 216 28.46 -21.03 -7.06
CA ASN A 216 29.13 -20.62 -5.81
C ASN A 216 28.27 -20.77 -4.54
N ARG A 217 27.60 -21.91 -4.37
CA ARG A 217 27.61 -22.56 -3.04
C ARG A 217 28.80 -23.50 -3.00
N ASN A 218 29.36 -23.78 -1.82
CA ASN A 218 30.32 -24.88 -1.66
C ASN A 218 29.74 -26.25 -2.12
N ASP A 219 28.41 -26.32 -2.30
CA ASP A 219 27.66 -27.48 -2.79
C ASP A 219 27.04 -27.32 -4.21
N GLY A 220 27.10 -26.13 -4.83
CA GLY A 220 26.54 -25.85 -6.16
C GLY A 220 25.00 -25.81 -6.28
N SER A 221 24.25 -25.55 -5.21
CA SER A 221 22.78 -25.43 -5.29
C SER A 221 22.25 -24.03 -5.68
N PRO A 222 21.08 -23.94 -6.35
CA PRO A 222 20.52 -22.68 -6.84
C PRO A 222 20.06 -21.76 -5.71
N LEU A 223 19.87 -20.47 -6.03
CA LEU A 223 19.15 -19.54 -5.16
C LEU A 223 17.70 -20.01 -5.00
N VAL A 224 17.26 -20.22 -3.76
CA VAL A 224 15.89 -20.65 -3.43
C VAL A 224 15.14 -19.48 -2.81
N LEU A 225 14.12 -19.00 -3.51
CA LEU A 225 13.19 -17.99 -3.03
C LEU A 225 11.93 -18.67 -2.48
N GLY A 226 11.46 -18.24 -1.32
CA GLY A 226 10.21 -18.71 -0.71
C GLY A 226 9.12 -17.65 -0.80
N GLY A 227 7.92 -18.03 -1.23
CA GLY A 227 6.74 -17.16 -1.17
C GLY A 227 6.12 -17.13 0.22
N LEU A 228 5.78 -15.95 0.70
CA LEU A 228 4.94 -15.75 1.88
C LEU A 228 3.88 -14.69 1.54
N LEU A 229 3.11 -14.96 0.49
CA LEU A 229 2.13 -14.02 -0.07
C LEU A 229 0.75 -14.29 0.53
N PRO A 230 -0.16 -13.29 0.57
CA PRO A 230 -1.47 -13.42 1.20
C PRO A 230 -2.45 -14.16 0.30
N LYS A 231 -2.23 -15.46 0.07
CA LYS A 231 -3.07 -16.24 -0.85
C LYS A 231 -4.46 -16.51 -0.28
N THR A 232 -4.58 -16.53 1.04
CA THR A 232 -5.84 -16.64 1.77
C THR A 232 -5.96 -15.56 2.85
N GLY A 233 -7.14 -15.49 3.48
CA GLY A 233 -7.47 -14.45 4.45
C GLY A 233 -7.92 -13.14 3.81
N ASP A 234 -8.11 -12.12 4.63
CA ASP A 234 -8.77 -10.87 4.21
C ASP A 234 -7.96 -10.05 3.19
N LEU A 235 -6.65 -10.31 3.07
CA LEU A 235 -5.78 -9.62 2.10
C LEU A 235 -5.67 -10.37 0.75
N ALA A 236 -6.44 -11.45 0.55
CA ALA A 236 -6.35 -12.30 -0.63
C ALA A 236 -6.60 -11.58 -1.97
N LEU A 237 -7.35 -10.47 -1.96
CA LEU A 237 -7.59 -9.67 -3.17
C LEU A 237 -6.31 -9.07 -3.76
N SER A 238 -5.26 -8.87 -2.96
CA SER A 238 -3.98 -8.32 -3.40
C SER A 238 -3.03 -9.40 -3.96
N ASN A 239 -3.31 -10.69 -3.75
CA ASN A 239 -2.40 -11.76 -4.13
C ASN A 239 -2.20 -11.96 -5.64
N PRO A 240 -3.25 -11.91 -6.50
CA PRO A 240 -3.04 -12.14 -7.93
C PRO A 240 -1.96 -11.23 -8.55
N PRO A 241 -1.96 -9.89 -8.35
CA PRO A 241 -0.87 -9.05 -8.88
C PRO A 241 0.49 -9.30 -8.22
N LEU A 242 0.53 -9.53 -6.90
CA LEU A 242 1.75 -9.88 -6.19
C LEU A 242 2.41 -11.14 -6.76
N ALA A 243 1.63 -12.22 -6.90
CA ALA A 243 2.09 -13.49 -7.43
C ALA A 243 2.52 -13.37 -8.90
N ALA A 244 1.79 -12.61 -9.72
CA ALA A 244 2.17 -12.35 -11.10
C ALA A 244 3.50 -11.58 -11.21
N GLY A 245 3.71 -10.57 -10.36
CA GLY A 245 4.96 -9.81 -10.29
C GLY A 245 6.16 -10.67 -9.91
N ALA A 246 6.04 -11.46 -8.84
CA ALA A 246 7.07 -12.38 -8.41
C ALA A 246 7.41 -13.42 -9.51
N ALA A 247 6.39 -14.05 -10.09
CA ALA A 247 6.57 -15.05 -11.14
C ALA A 247 7.22 -14.47 -12.41
N LEU A 248 6.83 -13.26 -12.83
CA LEU A 248 7.44 -12.58 -13.98
C LEU A 248 8.94 -12.33 -13.76
N ALA A 249 9.33 -11.86 -12.57
CA ALA A 249 10.75 -11.63 -12.26
C ALA A 249 11.55 -12.94 -12.34
N ILE A 250 11.03 -14.03 -11.79
CA ILE A 250 11.68 -15.35 -11.83
C ILE A 250 11.84 -15.85 -13.27
N GLU A 251 10.79 -15.70 -14.10
CA GLU A 251 10.86 -16.06 -15.53
C GLU A 251 12.00 -15.32 -16.23
N GLU A 252 12.12 -14.01 -16.01
CA GLU A 252 13.10 -13.17 -16.68
C GLU A 252 14.52 -13.36 -16.17
N ILE A 253 14.70 -13.57 -14.86
CA ILE A 253 15.99 -13.95 -14.27
C ILE A 253 16.46 -15.27 -14.87
N ASN A 254 15.59 -16.27 -14.94
CA ASN A 254 15.94 -17.58 -15.48
C ASN A 254 16.18 -17.54 -16.98
N ALA A 255 15.43 -16.72 -17.73
CA ALA A 255 15.69 -16.46 -19.14
C ALA A 255 17.03 -15.76 -19.39
N ALA A 256 17.49 -14.95 -18.43
CA ALA A 256 18.80 -14.29 -18.46
C ALA A 256 19.98 -15.20 -18.05
N GLY A 257 19.73 -16.48 -17.74
CA GLY A 257 20.77 -17.43 -17.34
C GLY A 257 20.83 -17.72 -15.84
N GLY A 258 19.88 -17.18 -15.07
CA GLY A 258 19.76 -17.44 -13.64
C GLY A 258 20.74 -16.65 -12.78
N VAL A 259 20.95 -17.13 -11.55
CA VAL A 259 21.83 -16.52 -10.55
C VAL A 259 23.00 -17.47 -10.32
N LEU A 260 24.22 -16.95 -10.40
CA LEU A 260 25.46 -17.74 -10.28
C LEU A 260 25.53 -18.92 -11.26
N GLY A 261 24.83 -18.81 -12.39
CA GLY A 261 24.78 -19.83 -13.45
C GLY A 261 23.68 -20.89 -13.28
N ASP A 262 22.87 -20.81 -12.23
CA ASP A 262 21.78 -21.74 -11.96
C ASP A 262 20.40 -21.05 -11.97
N PRO A 263 19.34 -21.70 -12.47
CA PRO A 263 18.00 -21.16 -12.39
C PRO A 263 17.54 -20.96 -10.93
N VAL A 264 16.93 -19.81 -10.66
CA VAL A 264 16.26 -19.52 -9.38
C VAL A 264 15.09 -20.48 -9.19
N THR A 265 14.98 -21.02 -7.98
CA THR A 265 13.89 -21.91 -7.57
C THR A 265 12.89 -21.15 -6.71
N TRP A 266 11.59 -21.37 -6.93
CA TRP A 266 10.49 -20.83 -6.12
C TRP A 266 9.85 -21.93 -5.27
N ILE A 267 9.73 -21.68 -3.96
CA ILE A 267 8.93 -22.50 -3.05
C ILE A 267 7.74 -21.67 -2.59
N ASP A 268 6.58 -21.97 -3.17
CA ASP A 268 5.37 -21.22 -2.91
C ASP A 268 4.86 -21.39 -1.47
N GLY A 269 4.28 -20.33 -0.91
CA GLY A 269 3.79 -20.34 0.46
C GLY A 269 2.76 -19.24 0.71
N ASP A 270 1.83 -19.55 1.62
CA ASP A 270 0.74 -18.67 2.03
C ASP A 270 1.04 -18.06 3.40
N ASP A 271 0.75 -16.77 3.57
CA ASP A 271 0.80 -16.12 4.88
C ASP A 271 -0.57 -16.15 5.59
N GLY A 272 -1.64 -16.46 4.86
CA GLY A 272 -3.02 -16.57 5.33
C GLY A 272 -3.62 -15.29 5.91
N THR A 273 -2.95 -14.15 5.73
CA THR A 273 -3.18 -12.93 6.51
C THR A 273 -3.16 -13.22 8.04
N ASN A 274 -2.48 -14.28 8.47
CA ASN A 274 -2.59 -14.85 9.80
C ASN A 274 -1.21 -15.29 10.34
N PRO A 275 -0.79 -14.80 11.52
CA PRO A 275 0.51 -15.14 12.10
C PRO A 275 0.79 -16.64 12.27
N ALA A 276 -0.21 -17.46 12.60
CA ALA A 276 -0.02 -18.89 12.82
C ALA A 276 0.23 -19.64 11.50
N VAL A 277 -0.52 -19.29 10.44
CA VAL A 277 -0.31 -19.83 9.08
C VAL A 277 1.08 -19.43 8.60
N ALA A 278 1.43 -18.14 8.69
CA ALA A 278 2.70 -17.63 8.24
C ALA A 278 3.90 -18.27 8.97
N LYS A 279 3.83 -18.48 10.30
CA LYS A 279 4.88 -19.19 11.05
C LYS A 279 5.06 -20.63 10.59
N ALA A 280 3.98 -21.33 10.29
CA ALA A 280 4.05 -22.69 9.74
C ALA A 280 4.70 -22.70 8.34
N THR A 281 4.38 -21.72 7.50
CA THR A 281 5.01 -21.54 6.18
C THR A 281 6.50 -21.23 6.32
N VAL A 282 6.90 -20.33 7.23
CA VAL A 282 8.32 -20.04 7.51
C VAL A 282 9.06 -21.29 7.96
N ALA A 283 8.50 -22.09 8.88
CA ALA A 283 9.12 -23.35 9.29
C ALA A 283 9.31 -24.34 8.13
N SER A 284 8.34 -24.40 7.21
CA SER A 284 8.44 -25.20 5.98
C SER A 284 9.55 -24.67 5.06
N HIS A 285 9.68 -23.36 4.90
CA HIS A 285 10.74 -22.72 4.11
C HIS A 285 12.14 -22.99 4.67
N VAL A 286 12.29 -22.91 5.99
CA VAL A 286 13.53 -23.29 6.67
C VAL A 286 13.88 -24.75 6.39
N ALA A 287 12.91 -25.66 6.51
CA ALA A 287 13.13 -27.08 6.22
C ALA A 287 13.47 -27.36 4.75
N ALA A 288 12.99 -26.51 3.84
CA ALA A 288 13.22 -26.62 2.40
C ALA A 288 14.49 -25.91 1.92
N GLY A 289 15.21 -25.20 2.81
CA GLY A 289 16.45 -24.50 2.47
C GLY A 289 16.22 -23.26 1.62
N VAL A 290 15.11 -22.53 1.84
CA VAL A 290 14.90 -21.19 1.28
C VAL A 290 15.99 -20.25 1.78
N ASP A 291 16.50 -19.38 0.90
CA ASP A 291 17.50 -18.35 1.23
C ASP A 291 16.83 -17.00 1.54
N VAL A 292 15.84 -16.60 0.73
CA VAL A 292 15.10 -15.33 0.86
C VAL A 292 13.61 -15.59 0.77
N ILE A 293 12.84 -15.06 1.73
CA ILE A 293 11.39 -15.11 1.77
C ILE A 293 10.83 -13.80 1.21
N ILE A 294 10.04 -13.89 0.14
CA ILE A 294 9.31 -12.76 -0.45
C ILE A 294 7.93 -12.66 0.21
N GLY A 295 7.76 -11.67 1.08
CA GLY A 295 6.60 -11.50 1.96
C GLY A 295 7.01 -10.90 3.31
N ALA A 296 6.16 -10.89 4.34
CA ALA A 296 4.75 -11.28 4.28
C ALA A 296 3.90 -10.16 3.65
N GLY A 297 2.66 -10.48 3.29
CA GLY A 297 1.70 -9.52 2.75
C GLY A 297 1.34 -8.42 3.74
N ALA A 298 0.93 -8.83 4.95
CA ALA A 298 0.48 -7.90 5.99
C ALA A 298 1.59 -7.51 6.99
N SER A 299 1.56 -6.27 7.45
CA SER A 299 2.52 -5.71 8.43
C SER A 299 2.57 -6.50 9.74
N GLY A 300 1.41 -6.81 10.32
CA GLY A 300 1.32 -7.59 11.55
C GLY A 300 1.86 -9.02 11.40
N VAL A 301 1.72 -9.61 10.22
CA VAL A 301 2.26 -10.94 9.91
C VAL A 301 3.79 -10.90 9.81
N SER A 302 4.34 -9.91 9.10
CA SER A 302 5.80 -9.73 8.99
C SER A 302 6.44 -9.53 10.36
N ARG A 303 5.84 -8.67 11.20
CA ARG A 303 6.27 -8.48 12.61
C ARG A 303 6.25 -9.78 13.42
N ALA A 304 5.26 -10.64 13.20
CA ALA A 304 5.11 -11.88 13.96
C ALA A 304 6.11 -12.97 13.55
N VAL A 305 6.50 -13.03 12.27
CA VAL A 305 7.42 -14.04 11.74
C VAL A 305 8.87 -13.61 11.74
N LEU A 306 9.17 -12.31 11.77
CA LEU A 306 10.54 -11.80 11.69
C LEU A 306 11.51 -12.46 12.70
N PRO A 307 11.15 -12.67 13.98
CA PRO A 307 12.04 -13.37 14.91
C PRO A 307 12.43 -14.78 14.46
N ASP A 308 11.49 -15.52 13.86
CA ASP A 308 11.72 -16.89 13.39
C ASP A 308 12.60 -16.89 12.12
N VAL A 309 12.46 -15.86 11.28
CA VAL A 309 13.31 -15.63 10.10
C VAL A 309 14.75 -15.31 10.52
N VAL A 310 14.92 -14.39 11.47
CA VAL A 310 16.22 -13.98 12.02
C VAL A 310 16.90 -15.17 12.70
N GLU A 311 16.18 -15.95 13.52
CA GLU A 311 16.72 -17.16 14.16
C GLU A 311 17.21 -18.19 13.13
N ALA A 312 16.50 -18.33 12.01
CA ALA A 312 16.90 -19.20 10.91
C ALA A 312 18.01 -18.62 10.01
N GLY A 313 18.38 -17.35 10.22
CA GLY A 313 19.37 -16.63 9.41
C GLY A 313 18.92 -16.38 7.97
N LEU A 314 17.61 -16.32 7.71
CA LEU A 314 17.03 -16.06 6.38
C LEU A 314 16.79 -14.57 6.16
N VAL A 315 16.50 -14.15 4.93
CA VAL A 315 16.04 -12.76 4.64
C VAL A 315 14.51 -12.75 4.49
N LEU A 316 13.85 -11.74 5.06
CA LEU A 316 12.43 -11.42 4.80
C LEU A 316 12.35 -10.12 4.00
N PHE A 317 11.83 -10.20 2.78
CA PHE A 317 11.73 -9.06 1.87
C PHE A 317 10.28 -8.87 1.41
N SER A 318 9.56 -7.94 2.03
CA SER A 318 8.13 -7.76 1.75
C SER A 318 7.85 -6.83 0.58
N PRO A 319 6.93 -7.20 -0.32
CA PRO A 319 6.47 -6.32 -1.38
C PRO A 319 5.28 -5.43 -1.02
N SER A 320 4.64 -5.59 0.15
CA SER A 320 3.34 -4.95 0.41
C SER A 320 3.07 -4.45 1.83
N ASN A 321 3.97 -4.66 2.79
CA ASN A 321 3.72 -4.20 4.16
C ASN A 321 4.15 -2.74 4.37
N THR A 322 3.26 -1.91 4.92
CA THR A 322 3.46 -0.46 4.93
C THR A 322 3.62 0.13 6.33
N ASP A 323 3.38 -0.62 7.40
CA ASP A 323 3.47 -0.09 8.78
C ASP A 323 4.82 0.60 9.00
N ALA A 324 4.76 1.89 9.33
CA ALA A 324 5.95 2.72 9.50
C ALA A 324 6.86 2.20 10.63
N SER A 325 6.30 1.54 11.65
CA SER A 325 7.08 1.01 12.76
C SER A 325 7.85 -0.29 12.42
N LEU A 326 7.76 -0.79 11.19
CA LEU A 326 8.64 -1.85 10.68
C LEU A 326 10.05 -1.31 10.37
N THR A 327 10.20 -0.01 10.08
CA THR A 327 11.49 0.63 9.79
C THR A 327 12.46 0.56 10.99
N ASP A 328 11.93 0.64 12.21
CA ASP A 328 12.71 0.70 13.45
C ASP A 328 12.77 -0.65 14.20
N LEU A 329 12.32 -1.74 13.57
CA LEU A 329 12.40 -3.08 14.17
C LEU A 329 13.85 -3.53 14.28
N ASP A 330 14.17 -4.20 15.40
CA ASP A 330 15.42 -4.96 15.49
C ASP A 330 15.29 -6.21 14.63
N ASP A 331 15.88 -6.16 13.46
CA ASP A 331 15.82 -7.18 12.41
C ASP A 331 17.16 -7.88 12.19
N GLU A 332 18.20 -7.51 12.94
CA GLU A 332 19.59 -7.93 12.75
C GLU A 332 20.10 -7.78 11.29
N GLY A 333 19.50 -6.88 10.51
CA GLY A 333 19.78 -6.67 9.08
C GLY A 333 19.16 -7.70 8.13
N HIS A 334 18.11 -8.40 8.56
CA HIS A 334 17.44 -9.46 7.78
C HIS A 334 16.10 -9.03 7.15
N TYR A 335 15.63 -7.80 7.39
CA TYR A 335 14.34 -7.33 6.90
C TYR A 335 14.47 -6.20 5.89
N PHE A 336 13.69 -6.30 4.82
CA PHE A 336 13.63 -5.32 3.74
C PHE A 336 12.19 -5.20 3.22
N ARG A 337 11.88 -4.09 2.54
CA ARG A 337 10.61 -3.96 1.80
C ARG A 337 10.76 -3.13 0.54
N THR A 338 10.02 -3.48 -0.51
CA THR A 338 9.85 -2.64 -1.71
C THR A 338 8.58 -1.79 -1.62
N ALA A 339 7.64 -2.14 -0.75
CA ALA A 339 6.54 -1.24 -0.40
C ALA A 339 7.05 -0.03 0.38
N PRO A 340 6.56 1.19 0.08
CA PRO A 340 6.92 2.37 0.85
C PRO A 340 6.18 2.41 2.20
N PRO A 341 6.81 2.96 3.27
CA PRO A 341 6.15 3.11 4.56
C PRO A 341 4.94 4.06 4.53
N ASP A 342 3.97 3.81 5.41
CA ASP A 342 2.78 4.63 5.64
C ASP A 342 3.11 6.09 6.02
N SER A 343 4.31 6.32 6.56
CA SER A 343 4.83 7.66 6.85
C SER A 343 4.95 8.52 5.59
N LEU A 344 5.08 7.90 4.41
CA LEU A 344 5.04 8.55 3.11
C LEU A 344 3.62 8.65 2.54
N GLN A 345 2.71 7.72 2.89
CA GLN A 345 1.33 7.67 2.37
C GLN A 345 0.39 8.65 3.07
N GLY A 346 0.49 8.77 4.39
CA GLY A 346 -0.54 9.42 5.20
C GLY A 346 -0.86 10.85 4.77
N ARG A 347 0.14 11.58 4.27
CA ARG A 347 -0.07 12.92 3.71
C ARG A 347 -0.89 12.90 2.42
N ALA A 348 -0.59 11.99 1.50
CA ALA A 348 -1.33 11.87 0.25
C ALA A 348 -2.81 11.53 0.54
N LEU A 349 -3.05 10.60 1.48
CA LEU A 349 -4.41 10.23 1.88
C LEU A 349 -5.15 11.38 2.59
N ALA A 350 -4.48 12.12 3.47
CA ALA A 350 -5.04 13.32 4.09
C ALA A 350 -5.38 14.39 3.03
N ASP A 351 -4.52 14.61 2.03
CA ASP A 351 -4.76 15.57 0.95
C ASP A 351 -6.00 15.19 0.11
N VAL A 352 -6.22 13.89 -0.16
CA VAL A 352 -7.44 13.40 -0.83
C VAL A 352 -8.69 13.74 -0.04
N ILE A 353 -8.67 13.52 1.28
CA ILE A 353 -9.78 13.84 2.18
C ILE A 353 -10.03 15.35 2.22
N LEU A 354 -8.97 16.16 2.35
CA LEU A 354 -9.07 17.61 2.50
C LEU A 354 -9.58 18.35 1.25
N ARG A 355 -9.28 17.83 0.05
CA ARG A 355 -9.76 18.41 -1.23
C ARG A 355 -11.28 18.48 -1.32
N ASP A 356 -11.95 17.58 -0.61
CA ASP A 356 -13.40 17.49 -0.57
C ASP A 356 -14.05 18.40 0.50
N GLY A 357 -13.23 19.00 1.37
CA GLY A 357 -13.61 19.96 2.40
C GLY A 357 -14.54 19.39 3.49
N PRO A 358 -14.18 18.27 4.16
CA PRO A 358 -15.04 17.66 5.16
C PRO A 358 -15.16 18.53 6.42
N GLU A 359 -16.34 18.48 7.04
CA GLU A 359 -16.60 19.11 8.33
C GLU A 359 -16.21 18.19 9.49
N GLN A 360 -16.48 16.90 9.39
CA GLN A 360 -16.22 15.90 10.43
C GLN A 360 -15.76 14.57 9.83
N VAL A 361 -14.57 14.13 10.21
CA VAL A 361 -13.96 12.91 9.67
C VAL A 361 -13.99 11.80 10.71
N ALA A 362 -14.61 10.68 10.39
CA ALA A 362 -14.41 9.42 11.10
C ALA A 362 -13.30 8.61 10.40
N ILE A 363 -12.34 8.12 11.16
CA ILE A 363 -11.29 7.22 10.67
C ILE A 363 -11.50 5.87 11.34
N VAL A 364 -11.94 4.89 10.56
CA VAL A 364 -12.21 3.53 11.01
C VAL A 364 -11.06 2.63 10.61
N ALA A 365 -10.45 1.95 11.57
CA ALA A 365 -9.25 1.15 11.33
C ALA A 365 -9.36 -0.26 11.92
N ARG A 366 -8.83 -1.26 11.20
CA ARG A 366 -8.58 -2.58 11.79
C ARG A 366 -7.60 -2.48 12.96
N GLN A 367 -7.85 -3.24 14.00
CA GLN A 367 -7.06 -3.24 15.24
C GLN A 367 -5.82 -4.12 15.10
N ASP A 368 -4.86 -3.64 14.32
CA ASP A 368 -3.51 -4.18 14.22
C ASP A 368 -2.50 -3.07 13.91
N SER A 369 -1.21 -3.43 13.77
CA SER A 369 -0.15 -2.44 13.62
C SER A 369 -0.25 -1.62 12.33
N TYR A 370 -0.82 -2.19 11.27
CA TYR A 370 -1.10 -1.46 10.03
C TYR A 370 -2.24 -0.46 10.26
N GLY A 371 -3.41 -0.94 10.69
CA GLY A 371 -4.59 -0.10 10.80
C GLY A 371 -4.44 1.03 11.82
N GLU A 372 -3.96 0.73 13.02
CA GLU A 372 -3.74 1.74 14.07
C GLU A 372 -2.58 2.67 13.72
N GLY A 373 -1.53 2.15 13.08
CA GLY A 373 -0.39 2.94 12.60
C GLY A 373 -0.82 4.01 11.60
N LEU A 374 -1.46 3.60 10.50
CA LEU A 374 -1.92 4.51 9.46
C LEU A 374 -3.04 5.45 9.96
N GLN A 375 -3.95 4.98 10.84
CA GLN A 375 -4.95 5.85 11.48
C GLN A 375 -4.29 7.00 12.23
N ASN A 376 -3.24 6.71 13.02
CA ASN A 376 -2.52 7.73 13.78
C ASN A 376 -1.78 8.71 12.86
N ILE A 377 -1.16 8.22 11.79
CA ILE A 377 -0.47 9.07 10.81
C ILE A 377 -1.49 10.01 10.12
N VAL A 378 -2.59 9.48 9.57
CA VAL A 378 -3.59 10.30 8.88
C VAL A 378 -4.23 11.31 9.82
N ARG A 379 -4.54 10.93 11.07
CA ARG A 379 -5.02 11.88 12.10
C ARG A 379 -4.03 13.04 12.23
N SER A 380 -2.74 12.75 12.43
CA SER A 380 -1.72 13.77 12.60
C SER A 380 -1.56 14.66 11.37
N GLU A 381 -1.69 14.11 10.16
CA GLU A 381 -1.66 14.89 8.92
C GLU A 381 -2.88 15.81 8.75
N LEU A 382 -4.08 15.35 9.12
CA LEU A 382 -5.29 16.17 9.13
C LEU A 382 -5.22 17.30 10.17
N GLU A 383 -4.70 17.01 11.36
CA GLU A 383 -4.46 18.02 12.41
C GLU A 383 -3.43 19.06 11.97
N ARG A 384 -2.33 18.61 11.35
CA ARG A 384 -1.30 19.48 10.76
C ARG A 384 -1.86 20.38 9.67
N ALA A 385 -2.88 19.93 8.94
CA ALA A 385 -3.59 20.71 7.93
C ALA A 385 -4.68 21.65 8.51
N GLY A 386 -4.91 21.63 9.83
CA GLY A 386 -5.80 22.56 10.53
C GLY A 386 -7.18 22.01 10.87
N ILE A 387 -7.45 20.71 10.70
CA ILE A 387 -8.64 20.07 11.24
C ILE A 387 -8.46 19.92 12.76
N GLY A 388 -9.38 20.47 13.56
CA GLY A 388 -9.35 20.32 15.02
C GLY A 388 -9.58 18.87 15.44
N SER A 389 -8.92 18.42 16.52
CA SER A 389 -9.08 17.06 17.04
C SER A 389 -10.53 16.73 17.44
N ASP A 390 -11.34 17.74 17.78
CA ASP A 390 -12.78 17.62 18.06
C ASP A 390 -13.63 17.31 16.82
N ARG A 391 -13.05 17.46 15.62
CA ARG A 391 -13.63 17.15 14.31
C ARG A 391 -13.13 15.82 13.74
N LEU A 392 -12.35 15.07 14.51
CA LEU A 392 -11.83 13.75 14.16
C LEU A 392 -12.37 12.70 15.14
N LYS A 393 -12.92 11.62 14.60
CA LYS A 393 -13.39 10.47 15.39
C LYS A 393 -12.60 9.23 14.98
N LEU A 394 -11.80 8.71 15.90
CA LEU A 394 -11.07 7.45 15.69
C LEU A 394 -11.94 6.29 16.17
N ILE A 395 -12.07 5.26 15.34
CA ILE A 395 -12.80 4.04 15.64
C ILE A 395 -11.89 2.88 15.24
N THR A 396 -11.81 1.86 16.08
CA THR A 396 -11.12 0.61 15.74
C THR A 396 -12.10 -0.55 15.75
N TYR A 397 -11.81 -1.58 14.95
CA TYR A 397 -12.55 -2.85 14.96
C TYR A 397 -11.59 -4.03 14.99
N GLN A 398 -11.99 -5.11 15.66
CA GLN A 398 -11.22 -6.34 15.66
C GLN A 398 -11.37 -7.03 14.29
N PRO A 399 -10.29 -7.26 13.53
CA PRO A 399 -10.38 -8.05 12.30
C PRO A 399 -10.73 -9.52 12.62
N PRO A 400 -11.29 -10.26 11.64
CA PRO A 400 -11.48 -11.70 11.71
C PRO A 400 -10.23 -12.44 12.19
N GLU A 401 -10.40 -13.47 13.02
CA GLU A 401 -9.27 -14.31 13.48
C GLU A 401 -8.71 -15.16 12.33
N ASP A 402 -9.59 -15.65 11.47
CA ASP A 402 -9.29 -16.43 10.27
C ASP A 402 -10.44 -16.31 9.25
N ALA A 403 -10.30 -17.01 8.12
CA ALA A 403 -11.28 -17.00 7.04
C ALA A 403 -12.64 -17.66 7.39
N GLU A 404 -12.71 -18.45 8.47
CA GLU A 404 -13.93 -19.12 8.93
C GLU A 404 -14.65 -18.32 10.03
N ALA A 405 -14.03 -17.26 10.53
CA ALA A 405 -14.60 -16.40 11.55
C ALA A 405 -15.89 -15.71 11.06
N ALA A 406 -16.77 -15.41 12.02
CA ALA A 406 -17.99 -14.67 11.71
C ALA A 406 -17.66 -13.26 11.17
N PRO A 407 -18.46 -12.72 10.23
CA PRO A 407 -18.27 -11.36 9.75
C PRO A 407 -18.26 -10.35 10.89
N VAL A 408 -17.40 -9.34 10.78
CA VAL A 408 -17.30 -8.25 11.76
C VAL A 408 -18.64 -7.52 11.87
N ASP A 409 -19.13 -7.35 13.11
CA ASP A 409 -20.32 -6.55 13.40
C ASP A 409 -19.95 -5.06 13.53
N PHE A 410 -20.27 -4.29 12.48
CA PHE A 410 -20.00 -2.86 12.44
C PHE A 410 -21.11 -1.98 13.06
N THR A 411 -22.14 -2.56 13.69
CA THR A 411 -23.30 -1.81 14.22
C THR A 411 -22.89 -0.70 15.20
N ALA A 412 -21.98 -1.01 16.13
CA ALA A 412 -21.46 -0.03 17.09
C ALA A 412 -20.67 1.09 16.39
N GLY A 413 -19.81 0.73 15.43
CA GLY A 413 -19.04 1.70 14.63
C GLY A 413 -19.95 2.64 13.83
N VAL A 414 -21.01 2.12 13.19
CA VAL A 414 -22.00 2.93 12.48
C VAL A 414 -22.73 3.89 13.42
N HIS A 415 -23.09 3.45 14.62
CA HIS A 415 -23.69 4.33 15.63
C HIS A 415 -22.73 5.45 16.05
N GLU A 416 -21.43 5.16 16.21
CA GLU A 416 -20.43 6.17 16.53
C GLU A 416 -20.24 7.17 15.39
N ILE A 417 -20.16 6.72 14.14
CA ILE A 417 -20.05 7.57 12.93
C ILE A 417 -21.24 8.53 12.84
N THR A 418 -22.46 7.99 12.99
CA THR A 418 -23.69 8.78 12.85
C THR A 418 -23.94 9.71 14.03
N SER A 419 -23.62 9.28 15.26
CA SER A 419 -23.75 10.13 16.45
C SER A 419 -22.73 11.26 16.48
N PHE A 420 -21.55 11.03 15.92
CA PHE A 420 -20.55 12.08 15.74
C PHE A 420 -21.06 13.13 14.76
N GLY A 421 -21.68 12.70 13.67
CA GLY A 421 -22.12 13.56 12.57
C GLY A 421 -21.09 13.61 11.44
N ALA A 422 -20.35 12.52 11.24
CA ALA A 422 -19.32 12.45 10.20
C ALA A 422 -19.91 12.66 8.81
N ASP A 423 -19.29 13.53 8.00
CA ASP A 423 -19.57 13.69 6.57
C ASP A 423 -18.48 13.06 5.68
N ALA A 424 -17.41 12.56 6.30
CA ALA A 424 -16.36 11.77 5.67
C ALA A 424 -15.99 10.56 6.54
N VAL A 425 -15.85 9.39 5.93
CA VAL A 425 -15.41 8.15 6.58
C VAL A 425 -14.22 7.59 5.82
N LEU A 426 -13.06 7.56 6.47
CA LEU A 426 -11.88 6.82 6.00
C LEU A 426 -11.91 5.39 6.56
N ILE A 427 -11.73 4.41 5.68
CA ILE A 427 -11.71 2.98 5.98
C ILE A 427 -10.29 2.44 5.76
N ILE A 428 -9.64 2.05 6.86
CA ILE A 428 -8.32 1.41 6.89
C ILE A 428 -8.54 -0.05 7.30
N GLY A 429 -8.63 -0.93 6.31
CA GLY A 429 -8.97 -2.33 6.47
C GLY A 429 -8.64 -3.13 5.21
N PHE A 430 -8.92 -4.43 5.21
CA PHE A 430 -8.83 -5.25 3.99
C PHE A 430 -10.24 -5.58 3.47
N SER A 431 -10.45 -6.75 2.86
CA SER A 431 -11.73 -7.13 2.26
C SER A 431 -12.89 -7.15 3.27
N GLU A 432 -12.63 -7.50 4.53
CA GLU A 432 -13.61 -7.56 5.61
C GLU A 432 -14.31 -6.23 5.85
N SER A 433 -13.61 -5.12 5.55
CA SER A 433 -14.10 -3.76 5.76
C SER A 433 -15.26 -3.38 4.83
N ALA A 434 -15.54 -4.15 3.76
CA ALA A 434 -16.77 -4.03 2.98
C ALA A 434 -18.02 -4.20 3.86
N GLY A 435 -17.90 -4.90 5.00
CA GLY A 435 -18.95 -4.99 6.02
C GLY A 435 -19.38 -3.63 6.59
N LEU A 436 -18.46 -2.69 6.75
CA LEU A 436 -18.76 -1.34 7.24
C LEU A 436 -19.59 -0.55 6.23
N ILE A 437 -19.25 -0.63 4.94
CA ILE A 437 -20.00 0.03 3.85
C ILE A 437 -21.43 -0.52 3.78
N ARG A 438 -21.60 -1.84 3.90
CA ARG A 438 -22.93 -2.46 3.99
C ARG A 438 -23.70 -1.97 5.22
N ALA A 439 -23.06 -1.93 6.38
CA ALA A 439 -23.69 -1.53 7.63
C ALA A 439 -24.14 -0.06 7.61
N LEU A 440 -23.35 0.85 7.01
CA LEU A 440 -23.74 2.24 6.78
C LEU A 440 -25.01 2.32 5.91
N ALA A 441 -25.03 1.59 4.80
CA ALA A 441 -26.17 1.56 3.90
C ALA A 441 -27.42 0.93 4.57
N ASP A 442 -27.26 -0.14 5.35
CA ASP A 442 -28.34 -0.80 6.08
C ASP A 442 -28.94 0.10 7.18
N ALA A 443 -28.12 0.98 7.76
CA ALA A 443 -28.57 2.02 8.70
C ALA A 443 -29.26 3.22 8.01
N GLY A 444 -29.41 3.20 6.68
CA GLY A 444 -30.03 4.27 5.91
C GLY A 444 -29.17 5.52 5.77
N VAL A 445 -27.85 5.41 6.00
CA VAL A 445 -26.92 6.53 5.83
C VAL A 445 -26.76 6.81 4.32
N PRO A 446 -27.05 8.04 3.85
CA PRO A 446 -26.82 8.38 2.46
C PRO A 446 -25.31 8.40 2.19
N LEU A 447 -24.87 7.68 1.16
CA LEU A 447 -23.48 7.71 0.67
C LEU A 447 -23.39 8.65 -0.52
N HIS A 448 -22.32 9.44 -0.59
CA HIS A 448 -21.99 10.26 -1.74
C HIS A 448 -21.61 9.36 -2.92
N ARG A 449 -22.11 9.66 -4.11
CA ARG A 449 -21.89 8.93 -5.36
C ARG A 449 -21.42 9.88 -6.43
#